data_AF-A0A834SQ85-F1
#
_entry.id   AF-A0A834SQ85-F1
#
_cell.length_a   1.000
_cell.length_b   1.000
_cell.length_c   1.000
_cell.angle_alpha   90.00
_cell.angle_beta   90.00
_cell.angle_gamma   90.00
#
_symmetry.space_group_name_H-M   'P 1'
#
loop_
_entity.id
_entity.type
_entity.pdbx_description
1 polymer ?
#
loop_
_entity_poly.entity_id
_entity_poly.type
_entity_poly.pdbx_seq_one_letter_code
_entity_poly.pdbx_strand_id
1 'polypeptide(L)'
;MSKGKHFILIRNPLDILPSFEKVVPPSFLELGLADLLCIYNELSERGKPPPVIDAAELQENPEAVLCGLCDDLGIPFQPAMLNWEAGPKPFDGLWAPWWYKTVHKSTGFDQARKYPQPFPFNHYDLLEQSLPLYNILRCRVKKRSSLLSSPLPLPDLPVPANEKLLAWVGDEILPRESAKVSVFDSVVQGGDSVWEGLRVYNGKIFKLEEHLDRMFDSAKALAFENVPTRDEIKEAIFRTLIRNGMFDNSHIRLSLTRGKKVTSGMSPAFNQYGCTLIVLAEWKPPVYDNTHGIVLVTATTRRNSPNNLDSKIHHNNLLNNILAKIEGNNAKADDAIMLDKDGYVSETNATNIFIVKKGRVSTPHADYCLPGITRATVMDLVVMEKLTLEERRISLSEVHTADEIWTTGTMGELSPVVKVDGRTIGNGEVGPVTKKLQAAYKKMTEQSGVPIPTYHET
;
A
#
# COMPACT_ATOMS: atom_id res chain seq x y z
N MET A 1 1.49 -31.98 -36.00
CA MET A 1 0.80 -32.28 -34.73
C MET A 1 -0.31 -31.25 -34.55
N SER A 2 -1.55 -31.67 -34.29
CA SER A 2 -2.63 -30.74 -33.96
C SER A 2 -2.25 -29.91 -32.73
N LYS A 3 -2.49 -28.59 -32.76
CA LYS A 3 -2.33 -27.74 -31.57
C LYS A 3 -3.35 -28.20 -30.53
N GLY A 4 -2.88 -28.89 -29.48
CA GLY A 4 -3.72 -29.26 -28.34
C GLY A 4 -4.24 -28.01 -27.62
N LYS A 5 -5.44 -28.11 -27.05
CA LYS A 5 -6.01 -27.11 -26.14
C LYS A 5 -5.77 -27.60 -24.72
N HIS A 6 -5.12 -26.78 -23.90
CA HIS A 6 -4.69 -27.16 -22.56
C HIS A 6 -5.26 -26.19 -21.53
N PHE A 7 -5.56 -26.69 -20.34
CA PHE A 7 -5.89 -25.91 -19.16
C PHE A 7 -5.22 -26.55 -17.94
N ILE A 8 -5.10 -25.79 -16.86
CA ILE A 8 -4.52 -26.25 -15.60
C ILE A 8 -5.62 -26.30 -14.54
N LEU A 9 -5.78 -27.46 -13.89
CA LEU A 9 -6.63 -27.61 -12.72
C LEU A 9 -5.76 -27.57 -11.46
N ILE A 10 -6.02 -26.64 -10.56
CA ILE A 10 -5.34 -26.54 -9.27
C ILE A 10 -6.26 -26.91 -8.12
N ARG A 11 -5.65 -27.33 -7.02
CA ARG A 11 -6.33 -27.64 -5.75
C ARG A 11 -5.56 -26.99 -4.61
N ASN A 12 -6.27 -26.52 -3.59
CA ASN A 12 -5.65 -25.90 -2.43
C ASN A 12 -4.93 -26.96 -1.58
N PRO A 13 -3.64 -26.78 -1.24
CA PRO A 13 -2.89 -27.70 -0.37
C PRO A 13 -3.59 -28.01 0.96
N LEU A 14 -4.34 -27.05 1.53
CA LEU A 14 -5.15 -27.26 2.74
C LEU A 14 -6.13 -28.43 2.59
N ASP A 15 -6.66 -28.64 1.39
CA ASP A 15 -7.64 -29.69 1.10
C ASP A 15 -6.99 -30.96 0.52
N ILE A 16 -5.84 -30.81 -0.17
CA ILE A 16 -5.13 -31.96 -0.76
C ILE A 16 -4.44 -32.78 0.33
N LEU A 17 -3.66 -32.14 1.20
CA LEU A 17 -2.75 -32.83 2.11
C LEU A 17 -3.44 -33.89 2.99
N PRO A 18 -4.56 -33.57 3.68
CA PRO A 18 -5.28 -34.57 4.50
C PRO A 18 -5.94 -35.69 3.68
N SER A 19 -6.20 -35.45 2.39
CA SER A 19 -6.77 -36.46 1.50
C SER A 19 -5.68 -37.36 0.89
N PHE A 20 -4.49 -36.81 0.63
CA PHE A 20 -3.40 -37.49 -0.04
C PHE A 20 -2.76 -38.53 0.88
N GLU A 21 -2.54 -38.19 2.15
CA GLU A 21 -1.98 -39.06 3.19
C GLU A 21 -2.75 -40.39 3.35
N LYS A 22 -4.05 -40.41 3.05
CA LYS A 22 -4.88 -41.64 3.11
C LYS A 22 -4.47 -42.72 2.11
N VAL A 23 -3.69 -42.35 1.10
CA VAL A 23 -3.26 -43.25 0.02
C VAL A 23 -1.75 -43.40 0.03
N VAL A 24 -1.01 -42.29 0.04
CA VAL A 24 0.44 -42.27 0.10
C VAL A 24 0.93 -41.08 0.94
N PRO A 25 2.08 -41.18 1.62
CA PRO A 25 2.66 -40.05 2.33
C PRO A 25 2.89 -38.86 1.39
N PRO A 26 2.36 -37.66 1.70
CA PRO A 26 2.52 -36.51 0.82
C PRO A 26 3.96 -35.97 0.89
N SER A 27 4.46 -35.50 -0.24
CA SER A 27 5.72 -34.76 -0.33
C SER A 27 5.55 -33.53 -1.23
N PHE A 28 6.49 -32.59 -1.16
CA PHE A 28 6.46 -31.38 -1.99
C PHE A 28 6.41 -31.70 -3.49
N LEU A 29 7.20 -32.69 -3.92
CA LEU A 29 7.25 -33.13 -5.32
C LEU A 29 5.93 -33.81 -5.74
N GLU A 30 5.36 -34.66 -4.88
CA GLU A 30 4.12 -35.38 -5.18
C GLU A 30 2.88 -34.47 -5.33
N LEU A 31 2.92 -33.26 -4.78
CA LEU A 31 1.84 -32.27 -4.99
C LEU A 31 1.82 -31.70 -6.41
N GLY A 32 2.95 -31.76 -7.15
CA GLY A 32 3.06 -31.33 -8.54
C GLY A 32 2.85 -29.82 -8.79
N LEU A 33 2.69 -28.99 -7.75
CA LEU A 33 2.41 -27.56 -7.90
C LEU A 33 3.57 -26.80 -8.56
N ALA A 34 4.81 -27.22 -8.30
CA ALA A 34 5.99 -26.66 -8.96
C ALA A 34 6.00 -26.96 -10.46
N ASP A 35 5.66 -28.20 -10.84
CA ASP A 35 5.57 -28.62 -12.24
C ASP A 35 4.44 -27.88 -12.97
N LEU A 36 3.27 -27.73 -12.33
CA LEU A 36 2.16 -26.95 -12.89
C LEU A 36 2.55 -25.49 -13.14
N LEU A 37 3.30 -24.86 -12.23
CA LEU A 37 3.78 -23.49 -12.42
C LEU A 37 4.82 -23.40 -13.54
N CYS A 38 5.72 -24.38 -13.64
CA CYS A 38 6.68 -24.47 -14.73
C CYS A 38 5.97 -24.56 -16.09
N ILE A 39 5.01 -25.48 -16.21
CA ILE A 39 4.19 -25.65 -17.41
C ILE A 39 3.42 -24.37 -17.75
N TYR A 40 2.84 -23.68 -16.76
CA TYR A 40 2.14 -22.42 -16.98
C TYR A 40 3.06 -21.35 -17.59
N ASN A 41 4.27 -21.20 -17.04
CA ASN A 41 5.23 -20.20 -17.51
C ASN A 41 5.71 -20.51 -18.94
N GLU A 42 6.10 -21.76 -19.21
CA GLU A 42 6.53 -22.17 -20.55
C GLU A 42 5.45 -21.95 -21.61
N LEU A 43 4.18 -22.25 -21.29
CA LEU A 43 3.06 -22.04 -22.20
C LEU A 43 2.75 -20.54 -22.38
N SER A 44 2.94 -19.74 -21.33
CA SER A 44 2.76 -18.28 -21.39
C SER A 44 3.79 -17.61 -22.30
N GLU A 45 5.06 -18.02 -22.23
CA GLU A 45 6.13 -17.51 -23.09
C GLU A 45 5.90 -17.85 -24.57
N ARG A 46 5.19 -18.95 -24.87
CA ARG A 46 4.84 -19.37 -26.22
C ARG A 46 3.62 -18.64 -26.81
N GLY A 47 2.98 -17.74 -26.06
CA GLY A 47 1.98 -16.81 -26.59
C GLY A 47 0.75 -16.63 -25.71
N LYS A 48 -0.18 -17.60 -25.70
CA LYS A 48 -1.43 -17.50 -24.93
C LYS A 48 -1.30 -18.31 -23.63
N PRO A 49 -1.38 -17.68 -22.44
CA PRO A 49 -1.34 -18.40 -21.18
C PRO A 49 -2.52 -19.39 -21.09
N PRO A 50 -2.31 -20.61 -20.57
CA PRO A 50 -3.38 -21.60 -20.44
C PRO A 50 -4.38 -21.12 -19.37
N PRO A 51 -5.69 -21.39 -19.55
CA PRO A 51 -6.67 -21.13 -18.50
C PRO A 51 -6.34 -21.93 -17.24
N VAL A 52 -6.52 -21.30 -16.07
CA VAL A 52 -6.36 -21.95 -14.77
C VAL A 52 -7.73 -22.03 -14.09
N ILE A 53 -8.07 -23.20 -13.57
CA ILE A 53 -9.31 -23.48 -12.84
C ILE A 53 -8.96 -23.95 -11.45
N ASP A 54 -9.64 -23.41 -10.44
CA ASP A 54 -9.60 -23.95 -9.08
C ASP A 54 -10.70 -25.00 -8.88
N ALA A 55 -10.34 -26.16 -8.34
CA ALA A 55 -11.29 -27.25 -8.14
C ALA A 55 -12.41 -26.93 -7.15
N ALA A 56 -12.15 -26.09 -6.13
CA ALA A 56 -13.18 -25.71 -5.17
C ALA A 56 -14.22 -24.78 -5.84
N GLU A 57 -13.77 -23.86 -6.69
CA GLU A 57 -14.67 -23.00 -7.47
C GLU A 57 -15.46 -23.81 -8.51
N LEU A 58 -14.82 -24.79 -9.16
CA LEU A 58 -15.50 -25.74 -10.04
C LEU A 58 -16.57 -26.55 -9.29
N GLN A 59 -16.32 -26.93 -8.05
CA GLN A 59 -17.30 -27.64 -7.24
C GLN A 59 -18.45 -26.74 -6.74
N GLU A 60 -18.15 -25.47 -6.42
CA GLU A 60 -19.13 -24.50 -5.95
C GLU A 60 -20.10 -24.06 -7.06
N ASN A 61 -19.59 -23.81 -8.28
CA ASN A 61 -20.39 -23.37 -9.42
C ASN A 61 -19.90 -23.99 -10.74
N PRO A 62 -20.18 -25.30 -10.97
CA PRO A 62 -19.61 -26.05 -12.09
C PRO A 62 -20.01 -25.50 -13.46
N GLU A 63 -21.26 -25.10 -13.62
CA GLU A 63 -21.75 -24.54 -14.89
C GLU A 63 -21.02 -23.26 -15.26
N ALA A 64 -20.93 -22.30 -14.33
CA ALA A 64 -20.29 -21.02 -14.62
C ALA A 64 -18.78 -21.14 -14.91
N VAL A 65 -18.10 -22.07 -14.22
CA VAL A 65 -16.67 -22.34 -14.42
C VAL A 65 -16.43 -23.07 -15.74
N LEU A 66 -17.21 -24.11 -16.05
CA LEU A 66 -17.08 -24.88 -17.30
C LEU A 66 -17.46 -24.06 -18.52
N CYS A 67 -18.50 -23.22 -18.46
CA CYS A 67 -18.82 -22.27 -19.52
C CYS A 67 -17.64 -21.34 -19.79
N GLY A 68 -17.07 -20.73 -18.74
CA GLY A 68 -15.90 -19.84 -18.89
C GLY A 68 -14.67 -20.55 -19.45
N LEU A 69 -14.43 -21.80 -19.04
CA LEU A 69 -13.37 -22.63 -19.62
C LEU A 69 -13.62 -22.91 -21.11
N CYS A 70 -14.85 -23.28 -21.46
CA CYS A 70 -15.22 -23.57 -22.84
C CYS A 70 -15.00 -22.35 -23.74
N ASP A 71 -15.39 -21.16 -23.29
CA ASP A 71 -15.13 -19.89 -23.97
C ASP A 71 -13.63 -19.65 -24.15
N ASP A 72 -12.84 -19.85 -23.09
CA ASP A 72 -11.38 -19.64 -23.13
C ASP A 72 -10.65 -20.58 -24.09
N LEU A 73 -11.13 -21.82 -24.17
CA LEU A 73 -10.64 -22.83 -25.09
C LEU A 73 -11.27 -22.70 -26.49
N GLY A 74 -12.32 -21.89 -26.67
CA GLY A 74 -13.07 -21.79 -27.94
C GLY A 74 -13.70 -23.13 -28.34
N ILE A 75 -14.37 -23.80 -27.40
CA ILE A 75 -15.19 -25.00 -27.62
C ILE A 75 -16.60 -24.73 -27.10
N PRO A 76 -17.65 -25.38 -27.63
CA PRO A 76 -19.01 -25.19 -27.12
C PRO A 76 -19.17 -25.88 -25.75
N PHE A 77 -19.81 -25.20 -24.81
CA PHE A 77 -20.29 -25.83 -23.59
C PHE A 77 -21.37 -26.87 -23.91
N GLN A 78 -21.32 -28.01 -23.23
CA GLN A 78 -22.33 -29.06 -23.34
C GLN A 78 -22.90 -29.34 -21.95
N PRO A 79 -24.24 -29.30 -21.73
CA PRO A 79 -24.83 -29.63 -20.43
C PRO A 79 -24.46 -31.03 -19.91
N ALA A 80 -24.11 -31.94 -20.81
CA ALA A 80 -23.59 -33.26 -20.46
C ALA A 80 -22.27 -33.22 -19.67
N MET A 81 -21.52 -32.10 -19.66
CA MET A 81 -20.32 -31.93 -18.82
C MET A 81 -20.65 -31.88 -17.32
N LEU A 82 -21.92 -31.63 -16.95
CA LEU A 82 -22.35 -31.51 -15.56
C LEU A 82 -22.74 -32.85 -14.92
N ASN A 83 -22.96 -33.89 -15.72
CA ASN A 83 -23.45 -35.19 -15.24
C ASN A 83 -22.79 -36.35 -16.00
N TRP A 84 -22.56 -37.47 -15.33
CA TRP A 84 -21.96 -38.67 -15.92
C TRP A 84 -22.54 -39.96 -15.33
N GLU A 85 -22.33 -41.07 -16.05
CA GLU A 85 -22.71 -42.39 -15.55
C GLU A 85 -21.72 -42.90 -14.50
N ALA A 86 -22.25 -43.35 -13.37
CA ALA A 86 -21.49 -44.03 -12.32
C ALA A 86 -20.83 -45.34 -12.82
N GLY A 87 -19.86 -45.82 -12.06
CA GLY A 87 -19.11 -47.06 -12.31
C GLY A 87 -17.77 -46.87 -13.03
N PRO A 88 -16.96 -47.95 -13.08
CA PRO A 88 -15.66 -47.93 -13.73
C PRO A 88 -15.78 -47.76 -15.24
N LYS A 89 -14.79 -47.11 -15.85
CA LYS A 89 -14.72 -46.90 -17.31
C LYS A 89 -13.58 -47.71 -17.93
N PRO A 90 -13.68 -48.13 -19.20
CA PRO A 90 -12.61 -48.89 -19.88
C PRO A 90 -11.27 -48.16 -19.96
N PHE A 91 -11.29 -46.84 -19.82
CA PHE A 91 -10.12 -45.95 -19.86
C PHE A 91 -9.62 -45.53 -18.47
N ASP A 92 -10.18 -46.10 -17.39
CA ASP A 92 -9.68 -45.86 -16.04
C ASP A 92 -8.21 -46.32 -15.93
N GLY A 93 -7.35 -45.42 -15.46
CA GLY A 93 -5.91 -45.68 -15.38
C GLY A 93 -5.51 -46.60 -14.23
N LEU A 94 -4.21 -46.91 -14.16
CA LEU A 94 -3.58 -47.73 -13.11
C LEU A 94 -3.88 -47.25 -11.66
N TRP A 95 -4.28 -45.99 -11.52
CA TRP A 95 -4.58 -45.35 -10.24
C TRP A 95 -6.03 -45.51 -9.76
N ALA A 96 -6.93 -46.04 -10.60
CA ALA A 96 -8.34 -46.19 -10.28
C ALA A 96 -8.62 -46.99 -8.98
N PRO A 97 -7.90 -48.09 -8.67
CA PRO A 97 -8.10 -48.82 -7.42
C PRO A 97 -7.89 -47.98 -6.15
N TRP A 98 -7.09 -46.91 -6.24
CA TRP A 98 -6.66 -46.11 -5.09
C TRP A 98 -7.54 -44.89 -4.87
N TRP A 99 -7.91 -44.18 -5.94
CA TRP A 99 -8.60 -42.88 -5.83
C TRP A 99 -10.02 -42.86 -6.40
N TYR A 100 -10.44 -43.85 -7.22
CA TYR A 100 -11.66 -43.71 -8.00
C TYR A 100 -12.91 -44.27 -7.30
N LYS A 101 -12.78 -44.87 -6.11
CA LYS A 101 -13.94 -45.41 -5.36
C LYS A 101 -15.06 -44.40 -5.14
N THR A 102 -14.72 -43.12 -4.91
CA THR A 102 -15.71 -42.04 -4.78
C THR A 102 -16.20 -41.57 -6.15
N VAL A 103 -15.31 -41.48 -7.14
CA VAL A 103 -15.63 -41.08 -8.52
C VAL A 103 -16.58 -42.08 -9.19
N HIS A 104 -16.39 -43.37 -8.98
CA HIS A 104 -17.28 -44.43 -9.50
C HIS A 104 -18.69 -44.38 -8.89
N LYS A 105 -18.90 -43.61 -7.82
CA LYS A 105 -20.22 -43.40 -7.20
C LYS A 105 -20.84 -42.07 -7.57
N SER A 106 -20.07 -41.11 -8.11
CA SER A 106 -20.58 -39.81 -8.47
C SER A 106 -21.28 -39.86 -9.82
N THR A 107 -22.27 -38.99 -10.00
CA THR A 107 -22.98 -38.80 -11.27
C THR A 107 -22.97 -37.34 -11.71
N GLY A 108 -22.22 -36.48 -11.00
CA GLY A 108 -22.18 -35.03 -11.18
C GLY A 108 -21.36 -34.35 -10.07
N PHE A 109 -21.51 -33.04 -9.92
CA PHE A 109 -20.83 -32.26 -8.89
C PHE A 109 -21.64 -32.21 -7.59
N ASP A 110 -21.11 -32.81 -6.51
CA ASP A 110 -21.69 -32.73 -5.18
C ASP A 110 -21.35 -31.38 -4.52
N GLN A 111 -22.26 -30.85 -3.69
CA GLN A 111 -21.99 -29.66 -2.89
C GLN A 111 -20.77 -29.87 -1.98
N ALA A 112 -19.87 -28.89 -1.98
CA ALA A 112 -18.74 -28.87 -1.06
C ALA A 112 -19.23 -28.90 0.40
N ARG A 113 -18.46 -29.53 1.28
CA ARG A 113 -18.74 -29.50 2.72
C ARG A 113 -18.69 -28.05 3.20
N LYS A 114 -19.72 -27.62 3.93
CA LYS A 114 -19.81 -26.26 4.47
C LYS A 114 -18.67 -25.92 5.45
N TYR A 115 -18.19 -26.90 6.21
CA TYR A 115 -17.11 -26.72 7.18
C TYR A 115 -15.97 -27.71 6.92
N PRO A 116 -14.72 -27.26 6.84
CA PRO A 116 -13.56 -28.13 6.70
C PRO A 116 -13.25 -28.87 8.02
N GLN A 117 -12.44 -29.92 7.91
CA GLN A 117 -11.86 -30.58 9.10
C GLN A 117 -10.65 -29.78 9.60
N PRO A 118 -10.26 -29.93 10.89
CA PRO A 118 -9.02 -29.35 11.39
C PRO A 118 -7.81 -29.81 10.55
N PHE A 119 -6.94 -28.87 10.20
CA PHE A 119 -5.74 -29.19 9.42
C PHE A 119 -4.73 -29.94 10.30
N PRO A 120 -4.22 -31.12 9.89
CA PRO A 120 -3.31 -31.90 10.72
C PRO A 120 -1.96 -31.21 10.92
N PHE A 121 -1.49 -31.14 12.18
CA PHE A 121 -0.27 -30.39 12.53
C PHE A 121 1.00 -30.89 11.82
N ASN A 122 1.08 -32.20 11.56
CA ASN A 122 2.20 -32.82 10.85
C ASN A 122 2.38 -32.37 9.39
N HIS A 123 1.40 -31.65 8.81
CA HIS A 123 1.47 -31.17 7.42
C HIS A 123 1.81 -29.69 7.28
N TYR A 124 2.05 -28.97 8.38
CA TYR A 124 2.29 -27.51 8.32
C TYR A 124 3.52 -27.15 7.48
N ASP A 125 4.66 -27.82 7.68
CA ASP A 125 5.88 -27.53 6.91
C ASP A 125 5.65 -27.69 5.40
N LEU A 126 4.88 -28.72 5.01
CA LEU A 126 4.56 -28.98 3.62
C LEU A 126 3.53 -27.98 3.07
N LEU A 127 2.58 -27.55 3.90
CA LEU A 127 1.65 -26.46 3.56
C LEU A 127 2.42 -25.15 3.31
N GLU A 128 3.37 -24.79 4.18
CA GLU A 128 4.18 -23.57 4.04
C GLU A 128 4.99 -23.56 2.73
N GLN A 129 5.53 -24.71 2.33
CA GLN A 129 6.27 -24.85 1.06
C GLN A 129 5.35 -24.77 -0.17
N SER A 130 4.15 -25.37 -0.10
CA SER A 130 3.28 -25.58 -1.26
C SER A 130 2.27 -24.45 -1.51
N LEU A 131 1.79 -23.80 -0.45
CA LEU A 131 0.76 -22.76 -0.53
C LEU A 131 1.19 -21.54 -1.39
N PRO A 132 2.44 -21.05 -1.35
CA PRO A 132 2.88 -19.97 -2.23
C PRO A 132 2.73 -20.30 -3.72
N LEU A 133 3.08 -21.52 -4.13
CA LEU A 133 2.97 -21.98 -5.53
C LEU A 133 1.51 -22.07 -5.98
N TYR A 134 0.65 -22.62 -5.11
CA TYR A 134 -0.79 -22.62 -5.34
C TYR A 134 -1.33 -21.20 -5.48
N ASN A 135 -0.94 -20.26 -4.61
CA ASN A 135 -1.41 -18.87 -4.68
C ASN A 135 -0.98 -18.16 -5.97
N ILE A 136 0.24 -18.42 -6.48
CA ILE A 136 0.69 -17.87 -7.76
C ILE A 136 -0.22 -18.33 -8.91
N LEU A 137 -0.56 -19.63 -8.95
CA LEU A 137 -1.47 -20.18 -9.95
C LEU A 137 -2.91 -19.69 -9.74
N ARG A 138 -3.38 -19.64 -8.49
CA ARG A 138 -4.72 -19.17 -8.12
C ARG A 138 -4.98 -17.73 -8.54
N CYS A 139 -3.97 -16.86 -8.47
CA CYS A 139 -4.07 -15.49 -8.96
C CYS A 139 -4.41 -15.40 -10.46
N ARG A 140 -4.23 -16.47 -11.25
CA ARG A 140 -4.54 -16.56 -12.68
C ARG A 140 -5.96 -17.05 -12.98
N VAL A 141 -6.72 -17.46 -11.96
CA VAL A 141 -8.11 -17.89 -12.12
C VAL A 141 -8.99 -16.66 -12.40
N LYS A 142 -9.76 -16.71 -13.49
CA LYS A 142 -10.53 -15.55 -13.99
C LYS A 142 -11.75 -15.18 -13.17
N LYS A 143 -12.41 -16.15 -12.52
CA LYS A 143 -13.65 -15.95 -11.75
C LYS A 143 -13.41 -16.29 -10.28
N ARG A 144 -13.05 -15.30 -9.47
CA ARG A 144 -12.83 -15.50 -8.03
C ARG A 144 -14.16 -15.65 -7.28
N SER A 145 -14.17 -16.47 -6.22
CA SER A 145 -15.28 -16.53 -5.24
C SER A 145 -15.63 -15.15 -4.63
N SER A 146 -16.91 -15.01 -4.26
CA SER A 146 -17.69 -13.78 -4.04
C SER A 146 -17.23 -12.84 -2.92
N LEU A 147 -16.40 -13.28 -1.97
CA LEU A 147 -15.99 -12.44 -0.82
C LEU A 147 -14.92 -11.39 -1.19
N LEU A 148 -14.18 -11.60 -2.28
CA LEU A 148 -13.10 -10.71 -2.74
C LEU A 148 -13.21 -10.36 -4.24
N SER A 149 -14.15 -10.94 -4.98
CA SER A 149 -14.39 -10.57 -6.38
C SER A 149 -15.14 -9.25 -6.46
N SER A 150 -14.41 -8.16 -6.65
CA SER A 150 -15.04 -6.92 -7.12
C SER A 150 -15.51 -7.15 -8.57
N PRO A 151 -16.77 -6.84 -8.92
CA PRO A 151 -17.23 -6.89 -10.32
C PRO A 151 -16.62 -5.75 -11.16
N LEU A 152 -15.86 -4.85 -10.54
CA LEU A 152 -15.20 -3.73 -11.21
C LEU A 152 -13.94 -4.22 -11.94
N PRO A 153 -13.60 -3.62 -13.10
CA PRO A 153 -12.33 -3.87 -13.76
C PRO A 153 -11.15 -3.58 -12.81
N LEU A 154 -10.00 -4.19 -13.07
CA LEU A 154 -8.77 -3.84 -12.37
C LEU A 154 -8.55 -2.32 -12.53
N PRO A 155 -8.38 -1.57 -11.43
CA PRO A 155 -8.20 -0.14 -11.52
C PRO A 155 -6.85 0.18 -12.17
N ASP A 156 -6.82 1.21 -13.00
CA ASP A 156 -5.57 1.74 -13.54
C ASP A 156 -4.72 2.32 -12.41
N LEU A 157 -3.41 2.04 -12.45
CA LEU A 157 -2.48 2.67 -11.53
C LEU A 157 -2.27 4.14 -11.93
N PRO A 158 -2.21 5.09 -10.96
CA PRO A 158 -1.92 6.49 -11.25
C PRO A 158 -0.61 6.68 -12.02
N VAL A 159 0.38 5.80 -11.78
CA VAL A 159 1.64 5.74 -12.53
C VAL A 159 1.87 4.28 -12.95
N PRO A 160 1.79 3.94 -14.25
CA PRO A 160 1.93 2.56 -14.73
C PRO A 160 3.26 1.89 -14.35
N ALA A 161 4.34 2.65 -14.23
CA ALA A 161 5.65 2.13 -13.83
C ALA A 161 5.67 1.50 -12.42
N ASN A 162 4.68 1.78 -11.58
CA ASN A 162 4.57 1.21 -10.24
C ASN A 162 3.94 -0.19 -10.20
N GLU A 163 3.54 -0.77 -11.34
CA GLU A 163 2.99 -2.13 -11.41
C GLU A 163 4.00 -3.18 -10.90
N LYS A 164 5.27 -3.01 -11.25
CA LYS A 164 6.37 -3.91 -10.87
C LYS A 164 7.37 -3.22 -9.96
N LEU A 165 6.92 -2.77 -8.79
CA LEU A 165 7.82 -2.24 -7.76
C LEU A 165 8.35 -3.34 -6.83
N LEU A 166 9.50 -3.04 -6.24
CA LEU A 166 10.09 -3.76 -5.11
C LEU A 166 9.97 -2.90 -3.85
N ALA A 167 9.49 -3.45 -2.74
CA ALA A 167 9.41 -2.77 -1.45
C ALA A 167 10.23 -3.52 -0.40
N TRP A 168 10.82 -2.79 0.54
CA TRP A 168 11.47 -3.40 1.71
C TRP A 168 10.43 -3.67 2.79
N VAL A 169 10.43 -4.86 3.38
CA VAL A 169 9.61 -5.21 4.55
C VAL A 169 10.44 -6.09 5.50
N GLY A 170 10.62 -5.64 6.74
CA GLY A 170 11.46 -6.34 7.72
C GLY A 170 12.93 -6.22 7.35
N ASP A 171 13.48 -7.28 6.75
CA ASP A 171 14.86 -7.46 6.30
C ASP A 171 14.96 -7.86 4.81
N GLU A 172 13.84 -7.91 4.09
CA GLU A 172 13.76 -8.40 2.72
C GLU A 172 13.27 -7.35 1.72
N ILE A 173 13.69 -7.49 0.46
CA ILE A 173 13.13 -6.75 -0.69
C ILE A 173 12.17 -7.68 -1.43
N LEU A 174 10.90 -7.29 -1.48
CA LEU A 174 9.80 -8.11 -1.98
C LEU A 174 9.07 -7.42 -3.14
N PRO A 175 8.57 -8.17 -4.14
CA PRO A 175 7.64 -7.64 -5.14
C PRO A 175 6.37 -7.06 -4.50
N ARG A 176 5.76 -6.05 -5.16
CA ARG A 176 4.52 -5.37 -4.72
C ARG A 176 3.47 -6.29 -4.09
N GLU A 177 3.14 -7.40 -4.74
CA GLU A 177 2.10 -8.33 -4.30
C GLU A 177 2.49 -9.21 -3.09
N SER A 178 3.79 -9.33 -2.83
CA SER A 178 4.36 -10.09 -1.72
C SER A 178 4.72 -9.22 -0.52
N ALA A 179 4.90 -7.91 -0.72
CA ALA A 179 5.22 -6.95 0.32
C ALA A 179 4.06 -6.78 1.33
N LYS A 180 4.07 -7.61 2.37
CA LYS A 180 2.99 -7.72 3.37
C LYS A 180 3.58 -7.79 4.77
N VAL A 181 2.86 -7.25 5.74
CA VAL A 181 3.14 -7.46 7.17
C VAL A 181 2.25 -8.58 7.72
N SER A 182 2.71 -9.21 8.80
CA SER A 182 1.90 -10.21 9.51
C SER A 182 0.61 -9.58 10.04
N VAL A 183 -0.50 -10.34 10.03
CA VAL A 183 -1.72 -9.94 10.76
C VAL A 183 -1.49 -9.79 12.27
N PHE A 184 -0.42 -10.37 12.78
CA PHE A 184 0.02 -10.20 14.17
C PHE A 184 0.91 -8.97 14.38
N ASP A 185 1.24 -8.20 13.34
CA ASP A 185 1.98 -6.94 13.50
C ASP A 185 1.13 -5.89 14.22
N SER A 186 1.78 -5.12 15.11
CA SER A 186 1.17 -4.04 15.87
C SER A 186 0.47 -2.99 15.00
N VAL A 187 0.97 -2.74 13.79
CA VAL A 187 0.32 -1.80 12.87
C VAL A 187 -1.06 -2.28 12.43
N VAL A 188 -1.25 -3.59 12.26
CA VAL A 188 -2.53 -4.19 11.84
C VAL A 188 -3.51 -4.24 13.01
N GLN A 189 -3.02 -4.56 14.20
CA GLN A 189 -3.88 -4.74 15.38
C GLN A 189 -4.32 -3.42 16.03
N GLY A 190 -3.51 -2.36 15.92
CA GLY A 190 -3.79 -1.10 16.61
C GLY A 190 -3.13 0.15 16.03
N GLY A 191 -2.57 0.09 14.82
CA GLY A 191 -1.93 1.25 14.18
C GLY A 191 -0.64 1.75 14.88
N ASP A 192 -0.02 0.90 15.69
CA ASP A 192 1.17 1.22 16.49
C ASP A 192 2.45 1.18 15.65
N SER A 193 2.66 2.28 14.92
CA SER A 193 3.81 2.55 14.06
C SER A 193 4.05 4.05 13.87
N VAL A 194 5.30 4.39 13.55
CA VAL A 194 5.72 5.72 13.09
C VAL A 194 6.04 5.70 11.61
N TRP A 195 5.99 6.84 10.93
CA TRP A 195 6.33 6.92 9.51
C TRP A 195 6.98 8.24 9.14
N GLU A 196 7.54 8.31 7.94
CA GLU A 196 8.06 9.50 7.30
C GLU A 196 7.74 9.51 5.80
N GLY A 197 7.57 10.72 5.26
CA GLY A 197 7.45 10.93 3.82
C GLY A 197 8.75 11.56 3.32
N LEU A 198 9.50 10.84 2.50
CA LEU A 198 10.75 11.30 1.90
C LEU A 198 10.56 11.52 0.40
N ARG A 199 11.40 12.37 -0.19
CA ARG A 199 11.36 12.66 -1.61
C ARG A 199 12.75 12.70 -2.22
N VAL A 200 12.85 12.13 -3.41
CA VAL A 200 14.09 12.08 -4.19
C VAL A 200 14.05 13.15 -5.25
N TYR A 201 15.10 13.98 -5.28
CA TYR A 201 15.36 14.96 -6.33
C TYR A 201 16.79 14.77 -6.82
N ASN A 202 16.94 14.58 -8.13
CA ASN A 202 18.26 14.56 -8.80
C ASN A 202 19.33 13.71 -8.06
N GLY A 203 19.00 12.47 -7.74
CA GLY A 203 19.87 11.50 -7.08
C GLY A 203 20.05 11.70 -5.58
N LYS A 204 19.32 12.63 -4.95
CA LYS A 204 19.44 12.97 -3.52
C LYS A 204 18.10 12.83 -2.81
N ILE A 205 18.14 12.38 -1.56
CA ILE A 205 16.99 12.40 -0.66
C ILE A 205 17.00 13.71 0.11
N PHE A 206 16.05 14.59 -0.19
CA PHE A 206 15.98 15.91 0.42
C PHE A 206 15.63 15.80 1.92
N LYS A 207 16.41 16.48 2.76
CA LYS A 207 16.22 16.55 4.22
C LYS A 207 16.14 15.18 4.94
N LEU A 208 16.84 14.17 4.41
CA LEU A 208 16.81 12.80 4.97
C LEU A 208 17.16 12.76 6.45
N GLU A 209 18.21 13.46 6.88
CA GLU A 209 18.68 13.39 8.26
C GLU A 209 17.64 13.98 9.23
N GLU A 210 17.00 15.08 8.86
CA GLU A 210 15.94 15.71 9.65
C GLU A 210 14.66 14.86 9.71
N HIS A 211 14.35 14.15 8.62
CA HIS A 211 13.25 13.17 8.64
C HIS A 211 13.57 11.99 9.56
N LEU A 212 14.80 11.48 9.54
CA LEU A 212 15.21 10.41 10.45
C LEU A 212 15.20 10.88 11.90
N ASP A 213 15.68 12.09 12.21
CA ASP A 213 15.59 12.67 13.56
C ASP A 213 14.16 12.61 14.10
N ARG A 214 13.19 13.11 13.32
CA ARG A 214 11.77 13.10 13.72
C ARG A 214 11.19 11.68 13.86
N MET A 215 11.61 10.75 13.01
CA MET A 215 11.22 9.35 13.12
C MET A 215 11.72 8.72 14.43
N PHE A 216 12.99 8.97 14.79
CA PHE A 216 13.58 8.50 16.05
C PHE A 216 12.91 9.16 17.26
N ASP A 217 12.62 10.46 17.22
CA ASP A 217 11.89 11.15 18.27
C ASP A 217 10.47 10.60 18.46
N SER A 218 9.77 10.32 17.35
CA SER A 218 8.44 9.71 17.37
C SER A 218 8.48 8.29 17.94
N ALA A 219 9.46 7.48 17.52
CA ALA A 219 9.65 6.11 18.03
C ALA A 219 9.96 6.13 19.53
N LYS A 220 10.80 7.07 19.98
CA LYS A 220 11.12 7.28 21.39
C LYS A 220 9.91 7.72 22.20
N ALA A 221 9.09 8.64 21.69
CA ALA A 221 7.85 9.07 22.33
C ALA A 221 6.85 7.91 22.52
N LEU A 222 6.83 6.97 21.57
CA LEU A 222 6.05 5.73 21.66
C LEU A 222 6.76 4.60 22.41
N ALA A 223 7.92 4.85 23.04
CA ALA A 223 8.73 3.88 23.76
C ALA A 223 9.04 2.61 22.94
N PHE A 224 9.43 2.78 21.68
CA PHE A 224 9.93 1.67 20.86
C PHE A 224 11.27 1.18 21.42
N GLU A 225 11.44 -0.13 21.48
CA GLU A 225 12.70 -0.79 21.84
C GLU A 225 13.28 -1.47 20.59
N ASN A 226 14.60 -1.69 20.58
CA ASN A 226 15.29 -2.34 19.46
C ASN A 226 15.00 -1.66 18.10
N VAL A 227 14.97 -0.33 18.10
CA VAL A 227 14.82 0.47 16.87
C VAL A 227 16.10 0.28 16.04
N PRO A 228 16.00 -0.05 14.74
CA PRO A 228 17.16 -0.14 13.85
C PRO A 228 17.98 1.14 13.87
N THR A 229 19.29 1.00 13.74
CA THR A 229 20.20 2.14 13.68
C THR A 229 19.94 3.00 12.45
N ARG A 230 20.38 4.26 12.52
CA ARG A 230 20.24 5.21 11.41
C ARG A 230 20.85 4.66 10.11
N ASP A 231 22.00 4.00 10.21
CA ASP A 231 22.71 3.46 9.05
C ASP A 231 21.98 2.26 8.44
N GLU A 232 21.40 1.38 9.26
CA GLU A 232 20.56 0.26 8.79
C GLU A 232 19.31 0.76 8.04
N ILE A 233 18.65 1.80 8.56
CA ILE A 233 17.49 2.41 7.89
C ILE A 233 17.91 3.04 6.55
N LYS A 234 19.03 3.78 6.52
CA LYS A 234 19.55 4.39 5.29
C LYS A 234 19.91 3.33 4.26
N GLU A 235 20.57 2.25 4.66
CA GLU A 235 20.93 1.14 3.77
C GLU A 235 19.68 0.49 3.16
N ALA A 236 18.64 0.23 3.96
CA ALA A 236 17.37 -0.29 3.47
C ALA A 236 16.72 0.66 2.43
N ILE A 237 16.73 1.97 2.70
CA ILE A 237 16.22 2.98 1.77
C ILE A 237 17.01 2.97 0.45
N PHE A 238 18.34 3.04 0.52
CA PHE A 238 19.20 3.10 -0.65
C PHE A 238 19.10 1.84 -1.51
N ARG A 239 19.16 0.64 -0.89
CA ARG A 239 18.98 -0.61 -1.61
C ARG A 239 17.64 -0.68 -2.32
N THR A 240 16.57 -0.23 -1.67
CA THR A 240 15.22 -0.20 -2.27
C THR A 240 15.17 0.73 -3.48
N LEU A 241 15.70 1.95 -3.37
CA LEU A 241 15.72 2.91 -4.47
C LEU A 241 16.58 2.40 -5.65
N ILE A 242 17.78 1.91 -5.38
CA ILE A 242 18.71 1.40 -6.40
C ILE A 242 18.10 0.22 -7.15
N ARG A 243 17.45 -0.72 -6.44
CA ARG A 243 16.80 -1.90 -7.06
C ARG A 243 15.60 -1.53 -7.93
N ASN A 244 14.95 -0.40 -7.65
CA ASN A 244 13.85 0.14 -8.48
C ASN A 244 14.34 1.14 -9.54
N GLY A 245 15.63 1.50 -9.59
CA GLY A 245 16.14 2.54 -10.48
C GLY A 245 15.59 3.95 -10.18
N MET A 246 15.18 4.21 -8.94
CA MET A 246 14.50 5.44 -8.54
C MET A 246 15.49 6.49 -8.05
N PHE A 247 15.99 7.31 -8.98
CA PHE A 247 16.95 8.39 -8.70
C PHE A 247 16.34 9.79 -8.82
N ASP A 248 15.06 9.93 -9.15
CA ASP A 248 14.37 11.21 -9.21
C ASP A 248 12.85 11.01 -9.10
N ASN A 249 12.07 12.07 -8.90
CA ASN A 249 10.60 12.07 -8.99
C ASN A 249 9.91 10.91 -8.24
N SER A 250 10.51 10.46 -7.13
CA SER A 250 10.01 9.37 -6.32
C SER A 250 9.71 9.82 -4.91
N HIS A 251 8.70 9.19 -4.32
CA HIS A 251 8.29 9.41 -2.94
C HIS A 251 8.45 8.10 -2.18
N ILE A 252 9.03 8.19 -0.99
CA ILE A 252 9.20 7.04 -0.10
C ILE A 252 8.28 7.25 1.10
N ARG A 253 7.34 6.32 1.29
CA ARG A 253 6.66 6.16 2.58
C ARG A 253 7.51 5.20 3.42
N LEU A 254 8.32 5.78 4.29
CA LEU A 254 9.12 5.04 5.26
C LEU A 254 8.23 4.77 6.48
N SER A 255 8.11 3.54 6.95
CA SER A 255 7.34 3.23 8.16
C SER A 255 8.12 2.28 9.05
N LEU A 256 7.98 2.44 10.37
CA LEU A 256 8.53 1.53 11.36
C LEU A 256 7.43 1.15 12.33
N THR A 257 7.05 -0.12 12.30
CA THR A 257 6.10 -0.68 13.26
C THR A 257 6.86 -1.15 14.49
N ARG A 258 6.16 -1.25 15.63
CA ARG A 258 6.72 -1.94 16.80
C ARG A 258 6.96 -3.43 16.55
N GLY A 259 6.42 -3.95 15.44
CA GLY A 259 6.68 -5.28 14.92
C GLY A 259 5.59 -6.30 15.21
N LYS A 260 5.91 -7.55 14.88
CA LYS A 260 5.08 -8.72 15.13
C LYS A 260 4.88 -8.94 16.63
N LYS A 261 3.65 -9.31 17.03
CA LYS A 261 3.34 -9.76 18.38
C LYS A 261 3.35 -11.29 18.49
N VAL A 262 3.71 -11.81 19.66
CA VAL A 262 3.61 -13.25 19.99
C VAL A 262 2.15 -13.73 20.13
N THR A 263 1.25 -12.80 20.46
CA THR A 263 -0.20 -13.06 20.55
C THR A 263 -0.97 -11.76 20.29
N SER A 264 -2.26 -11.87 20.02
CA SER A 264 -3.10 -10.68 19.85
C SER A 264 -3.33 -9.96 21.18
N GLY A 265 -3.26 -8.64 21.16
CA GLY A 265 -3.51 -7.82 22.36
C GLY A 265 -2.94 -6.40 22.26
N MET A 266 -3.43 -5.52 23.13
CA MET A 266 -3.05 -4.09 23.13
C MET A 266 -1.66 -3.83 23.72
N SER A 267 -1.16 -4.69 24.62
CA SER A 267 0.10 -4.44 25.32
C SER A 267 1.30 -4.47 24.34
N PRO A 268 2.20 -3.46 24.39
CA PRO A 268 3.49 -3.50 23.70
C PRO A 268 4.40 -4.65 24.17
N ALA A 269 4.19 -5.22 25.36
CA ALA A 269 5.01 -6.33 25.88
C ALA A 269 4.93 -7.62 25.03
N PHE A 270 3.95 -7.71 24.12
CA PHE A 270 3.84 -8.82 23.18
C PHE A 270 4.74 -8.65 21.95
N ASN A 271 5.34 -7.47 21.73
CA ASN A 271 6.27 -7.19 20.62
C ASN A 271 7.67 -7.73 20.90
N GLN A 272 7.85 -9.04 20.74
CA GLN A 272 9.11 -9.71 21.10
C GLN A 272 9.99 -10.06 19.89
N TYR A 273 9.55 -9.75 18.68
CA TYR A 273 10.28 -10.06 17.43
C TYR A 273 11.10 -8.87 16.87
N GLY A 274 11.12 -7.74 17.58
CA GLY A 274 11.76 -6.50 17.10
C GLY A 274 10.87 -5.69 16.14
N CYS A 275 11.32 -4.48 15.81
CA CYS A 275 10.59 -3.58 14.93
C CYS A 275 10.54 -4.09 13.48
N THR A 276 9.50 -3.73 12.72
CA THR A 276 9.43 -4.03 11.28
C THR A 276 9.56 -2.74 10.49
N LEU A 277 10.67 -2.60 9.75
CA LEU A 277 10.92 -1.49 8.84
C LEU A 277 10.23 -1.75 7.49
N ILE A 278 9.59 -0.72 6.95
CA ILE A 278 8.92 -0.76 5.65
C ILE A 278 9.41 0.42 4.82
N VAL A 279 9.98 0.13 3.65
CA VAL A 279 10.36 1.15 2.66
C VAL A 279 9.49 0.96 1.42
N LEU A 280 8.47 1.81 1.27
CA LEU A 280 7.61 1.84 0.09
C LEU A 280 7.97 3.05 -0.78
N ALA A 281 8.79 2.82 -1.80
CA ALA A 281 9.17 3.83 -2.79
C ALA A 281 8.31 3.72 -4.05
N GLU A 282 7.73 4.82 -4.52
CA GLU A 282 6.91 4.86 -5.73
C GLU A 282 7.35 6.03 -6.63
N TRP A 283 7.26 5.84 -7.95
CA TRP A 283 7.27 6.96 -8.89
C TRP A 283 6.04 7.82 -8.61
N LYS A 284 6.25 9.07 -8.22
CA LYS A 284 5.17 9.90 -7.68
C LYS A 284 5.43 11.39 -7.95
N PRO A 285 4.85 11.95 -9.03
CA PRO A 285 4.89 13.40 -9.25
C PRO A 285 4.19 14.14 -8.10
N PRO A 286 4.39 15.48 -7.97
CA PRO A 286 3.66 16.28 -7.01
C PRO A 286 2.15 16.04 -7.11
N VAL A 287 1.47 15.93 -5.97
CA VAL A 287 0.04 15.54 -5.93
C VAL A 287 -0.93 16.71 -6.08
N TYR A 288 -0.43 17.94 -6.00
CA TYR A 288 -1.23 19.17 -6.10
C TYR A 288 -0.82 19.99 -7.32
N ASP A 289 -1.75 20.80 -7.82
CA ASP A 289 -1.46 21.77 -8.88
C ASP A 289 -0.67 22.94 -8.31
N ASN A 290 0.65 22.82 -8.35
CA ASN A 290 1.57 23.88 -7.91
C ASN A 290 1.63 25.07 -8.86
N THR A 291 0.96 25.01 -10.03
CA THR A 291 0.96 26.06 -11.06
C THR A 291 -0.26 26.97 -10.95
N HIS A 292 -1.46 26.41 -10.85
CA HIS A 292 -2.72 27.16 -10.79
C HIS A 292 -3.32 27.21 -9.37
N GLY A 293 -2.82 26.37 -8.47
CA GLY A 293 -3.26 26.31 -7.08
C GLY A 293 -4.45 25.41 -6.83
N ILE A 294 -4.72 25.20 -5.54
CA ILE A 294 -5.72 24.27 -5.03
C ILE A 294 -6.87 24.99 -4.33
N VAL A 295 -7.97 24.26 -4.15
CA VAL A 295 -9.17 24.68 -3.43
C VAL A 295 -9.25 23.94 -2.10
N LEU A 296 -9.45 24.68 -1.01
CA LEU A 296 -9.63 24.12 0.33
C LEU A 296 -11.06 24.31 0.85
N VAL A 297 -11.47 23.41 1.74
CA VAL A 297 -12.66 23.57 2.58
C VAL A 297 -12.29 23.38 4.04
N THR A 298 -13.01 24.02 4.95
CA THR A 298 -12.85 23.79 6.39
C THR A 298 -13.63 22.55 6.81
N ALA A 299 -12.93 21.58 7.39
CA ALA A 299 -13.53 20.39 7.97
C ALA A 299 -14.18 20.67 9.34
N THR A 300 -15.23 19.94 9.64
CA THR A 300 -15.84 19.85 10.97
C THR A 300 -15.01 18.97 11.89
N THR A 301 -14.33 17.94 11.35
CA THR A 301 -13.35 17.13 12.09
C THR A 301 -12.23 18.02 12.66
N ARG A 302 -12.06 17.98 13.98
CA ARG A 302 -11.01 18.72 14.69
C ARG A 302 -9.71 17.93 14.75
N ARG A 303 -8.59 18.65 14.76
CA ARG A 303 -7.27 18.04 14.82
C ARG A 303 -6.96 17.53 16.23
N ASN A 304 -6.28 16.39 16.31
CA ASN A 304 -5.90 15.80 17.59
C ASN A 304 -5.06 16.76 18.43
N SER A 305 -5.37 16.81 19.74
CA SER A 305 -4.62 17.56 20.72
C SER A 305 -3.53 16.71 21.38
N PRO A 306 -2.52 17.33 22.03
CA PRO A 306 -1.61 16.63 22.93
C PRO A 306 -2.31 15.86 24.07
N ASN A 307 -3.56 16.19 24.42
CA ASN A 307 -4.35 15.44 25.42
C ASN A 307 -4.94 14.13 24.88
N ASN A 308 -4.86 13.88 23.57
CA ASN A 308 -5.38 12.67 22.94
C ASN A 308 -4.24 11.87 22.31
N LEU A 309 -3.87 12.23 21.09
CA LEU A 309 -2.76 11.65 20.35
C LEU A 309 -2.00 12.81 19.72
N ASP A 310 -0.88 13.17 20.34
CA ASP A 310 -0.12 14.37 19.99
C ASP A 310 0.29 14.36 18.52
N SER A 311 -0.10 15.41 17.79
CA SER A 311 0.20 15.60 16.36
C SER A 311 1.69 15.73 16.06
N LYS A 312 2.53 15.98 17.08
CA LYS A 312 3.99 16.01 16.93
C LYS A 312 4.59 14.63 16.73
N ILE A 313 3.91 13.55 17.16
CA ILE A 313 4.32 12.19 16.87
C ILE A 313 3.87 11.85 15.44
N HIS A 314 4.81 11.56 14.55
CA HIS A 314 4.46 11.23 13.17
C HIS A 314 4.06 9.75 13.06
N HIS A 315 2.83 9.44 13.45
CA HIS A 315 2.27 8.09 13.60
C HIS A 315 1.32 7.68 12.45
N ASN A 316 1.01 6.39 12.31
CA ASN A 316 0.10 5.89 11.26
C ASN A 316 -1.39 5.95 11.60
N ASN A 317 -1.77 6.38 12.80
CA ASN A 317 -3.18 6.55 13.21
C ASN A 317 -3.86 7.77 12.55
N LEU A 318 -4.05 7.70 11.22
CA LEU A 318 -4.50 8.80 10.37
C LEU A 318 -6.02 8.81 10.13
N LEU A 319 -6.83 8.09 10.94
CA LEU A 319 -8.28 8.07 10.72
C LEU A 319 -8.92 9.47 10.91
N ASN A 320 -8.46 10.25 11.88
CA ASN A 320 -8.83 11.68 12.04
C ASN A 320 -8.52 12.46 10.75
N ASN A 321 -7.31 12.23 10.21
CA ASN A 321 -6.82 12.55 8.89
C ASN A 321 -7.84 12.35 7.76
N ILE A 322 -8.20 11.07 7.62
CA ILE A 322 -9.02 10.53 6.54
C ILE A 322 -10.45 11.06 6.63
N LEU A 323 -11.02 11.22 7.83
CA LEU A 323 -12.35 11.79 8.01
C LEU A 323 -12.41 13.24 7.48
N ALA A 324 -11.42 14.08 7.80
CA ALA A 324 -11.34 15.42 7.23
C ALA A 324 -11.18 15.39 5.70
N LYS A 325 -10.39 14.45 5.16
CA LYS A 325 -10.27 14.27 3.70
C LYS A 325 -11.60 13.84 3.05
N ILE A 326 -12.39 12.99 3.71
CA ILE A 326 -13.73 12.61 3.24
C ILE A 326 -14.64 13.83 3.16
N GLU A 327 -14.62 14.71 4.17
CA GLU A 327 -15.37 15.98 4.12
C GLU A 327 -14.91 16.86 2.94
N GLY A 328 -13.60 16.96 2.72
CA GLY A 328 -13.02 17.65 1.56
C GLY A 328 -13.50 17.11 0.22
N ASN A 329 -13.47 15.78 0.05
CA ASN A 329 -13.94 15.12 -1.16
C ASN A 329 -15.44 15.37 -1.40
N ASN A 330 -16.27 15.31 -0.36
CA ASN A 330 -17.71 15.59 -0.44
C ASN A 330 -18.00 17.05 -0.85
N ALA A 331 -17.14 17.98 -0.43
CA ALA A 331 -17.19 19.38 -0.83
C ALA A 331 -16.54 19.65 -2.21
N LYS A 332 -15.98 18.62 -2.86
CA LYS A 332 -15.22 18.73 -4.12
C LYS A 332 -14.02 19.70 -4.00
N ALA A 333 -13.38 19.70 -2.84
CA ALA A 333 -12.14 20.43 -2.57
C ALA A 333 -10.93 19.49 -2.66
N ASP A 334 -9.76 20.06 -2.95
CA ASP A 334 -8.51 19.32 -3.08
C ASP A 334 -7.96 18.86 -1.73
N ASP A 335 -8.16 19.65 -0.67
CA ASP A 335 -7.81 19.29 0.71
C ASP A 335 -8.73 20.00 1.72
N ALA A 336 -8.65 19.60 2.99
CA ALA A 336 -9.48 20.15 4.05
C ALA A 336 -8.67 20.78 5.19
N ILE A 337 -8.96 22.04 5.53
CA ILE A 337 -8.40 22.75 6.68
C ILE A 337 -9.02 22.16 7.95
N MET A 338 -8.17 21.77 8.89
CA MET A 338 -8.54 21.28 10.21
C MET A 338 -8.28 22.36 11.27
N LEU A 339 -9.22 22.50 12.19
CA LEU A 339 -9.10 23.44 13.31
C LEU A 339 -8.67 22.72 14.59
N ASP A 340 -8.02 23.46 15.48
CA ASP A 340 -7.79 23.06 16.87
C ASP A 340 -9.09 23.09 17.69
N LYS A 341 -9.00 22.67 18.96
CA LYS A 341 -10.13 22.63 19.89
C LYS A 341 -10.74 24.00 20.19
N ASP A 342 -9.97 25.07 20.02
CA ASP A 342 -10.35 26.46 20.31
C ASP A 342 -10.92 27.16 19.05
N GLY A 343 -10.92 26.48 17.90
CA GLY A 343 -11.43 26.99 16.63
C GLY A 343 -10.41 27.77 15.80
N TYR A 344 -9.12 27.73 16.16
CA TYR A 344 -8.04 28.29 15.34
C TYR A 344 -7.54 27.27 14.33
N VAL A 345 -6.98 27.77 13.24
CA VAL A 345 -6.41 26.94 12.16
C VAL A 345 -5.21 26.18 12.70
N SER A 346 -5.16 24.87 12.43
CA SER A 346 -4.04 24.00 12.80
C SER A 346 -3.18 23.64 11.59
N GLU A 347 -3.71 22.80 10.71
CA GLU A 347 -3.10 22.34 9.46
C GLU A 347 -4.23 21.86 8.54
N THR A 348 -3.93 21.38 7.34
CA THR A 348 -4.88 20.59 6.56
C THR A 348 -4.80 19.11 6.93
N ASN A 349 -5.65 18.26 6.37
CA ASN A 349 -5.57 16.82 6.60
C ASN A 349 -4.22 16.19 6.17
N ALA A 350 -3.40 16.83 5.34
CA ALA A 350 -2.12 16.26 4.88
C ALA A 350 -0.92 17.21 4.87
N THR A 351 -1.12 18.51 5.07
CA THR A 351 -0.08 19.55 4.88
C THR A 351 -0.22 20.69 5.88
N ASN A 352 0.87 21.37 6.25
CA ASN A 352 0.80 22.62 7.01
C ASN A 352 0.30 23.77 6.13
N ILE A 353 -0.13 24.88 6.73
CA ILE A 353 -0.73 26.03 6.04
C ILE A 353 -0.07 27.35 6.44
N PHE A 354 0.10 28.24 5.47
CA PHE A 354 0.61 29.60 5.65
C PHE A 354 -0.34 30.60 5.01
N ILE A 355 -0.40 31.80 5.58
CA ILE A 355 -1.13 32.93 5.01
C ILE A 355 -0.21 34.13 4.85
N VAL A 356 -0.52 34.99 3.88
CA VAL A 356 0.08 36.31 3.73
C VAL A 356 -0.99 37.36 3.97
N LYS A 357 -0.67 38.34 4.82
CA LYS A 357 -1.50 39.54 4.95
C LYS A 357 -0.64 40.78 5.06
N LYS A 358 -0.85 41.74 4.16
CA LYS A 358 -0.11 43.01 4.08
C LYS A 358 1.41 42.80 4.09
N GLY A 359 1.87 41.81 3.31
CA GLY A 359 3.30 41.46 3.17
C GLY A 359 3.90 40.69 4.36
N ARG A 360 3.12 40.31 5.37
CA ARG A 360 3.55 39.47 6.50
C ARG A 360 3.10 38.03 6.30
N VAL A 361 4.02 37.10 6.52
CA VAL A 361 3.76 35.66 6.48
C VAL A 361 3.41 35.18 7.88
N SER A 362 2.34 34.40 8.01
CA SER A 362 1.97 33.74 9.26
C SER A 362 1.65 32.27 9.04
N THR A 363 2.02 31.43 10.00
CA THR A 363 1.63 30.00 10.07
C THR A 363 1.11 29.70 11.48
N PRO A 364 0.19 28.74 11.64
CA PRO A 364 -0.18 28.25 12.96
C PRO A 364 1.03 27.84 13.78
N HIS A 365 1.04 28.18 15.08
CA HIS A 365 2.00 27.59 16.03
C HIS A 365 1.78 26.08 16.11
N ALA A 366 2.86 25.31 16.30
CA ALA A 366 2.83 23.84 16.27
C ALA A 366 2.24 23.18 17.53
N ASP A 367 1.15 23.74 18.04
CA ASP A 367 0.42 23.21 19.20
C ASP A 367 -0.45 22.01 18.84
N TYR A 368 -1.11 22.08 17.67
CA TYR A 368 -2.10 21.10 17.19
C TYR A 368 -1.77 20.54 15.79
N CYS A 369 -0.57 20.78 15.27
CA CYS A 369 -0.15 20.29 13.95
C CYS A 369 1.18 19.54 14.04
N LEU A 370 1.54 18.85 12.96
CA LEU A 370 2.87 18.28 12.83
C LEU A 370 3.86 19.41 12.53
N PRO A 371 5.00 19.53 13.24
CA PRO A 371 6.08 20.42 12.86
C PRO A 371 6.76 19.87 11.59
N GLY A 372 6.17 20.18 10.43
CA GLY A 372 6.60 19.66 9.13
C GLY A 372 8.03 20.09 8.77
N ILE A 373 8.81 19.18 8.21
CA ILE A 373 10.16 19.51 7.70
C ILE A 373 10.07 20.49 6.53
N THR A 374 9.09 20.33 5.64
CA THR A 374 8.80 21.31 4.57
C THR A 374 8.37 22.66 5.15
N ARG A 375 7.57 22.67 6.23
CA ARG A 375 7.17 23.89 6.92
C ARG A 375 8.37 24.64 7.48
N ALA A 376 9.22 23.96 8.25
CA ALA A 376 10.45 24.54 8.81
C ALA A 376 11.36 25.08 7.70
N THR A 377 11.52 24.29 6.63
CA THR A 377 12.27 24.70 5.45
C THR A 377 11.73 25.98 4.82
N VAL A 378 10.40 26.09 4.63
CA VAL A 378 9.78 27.28 4.05
C VAL A 378 9.89 28.48 4.99
N MET A 379 9.82 28.27 6.31
CA MET A 379 10.06 29.33 7.29
C MET A 379 11.48 29.90 7.16
N ASP A 380 12.50 29.06 7.00
CA ASP A 380 13.87 29.51 6.75
C ASP A 380 13.95 30.32 5.44
N LEU A 381 13.31 29.85 4.37
CA LEU A 381 13.23 30.58 3.09
C LEU A 381 12.56 31.94 3.24
N VAL A 382 11.47 32.05 4.02
CA VAL A 382 10.78 33.33 4.27
C VAL A 382 11.74 34.34 4.92
N VAL A 383 12.52 33.90 5.92
CA VAL A 383 13.52 34.74 6.59
C VAL A 383 14.66 35.13 5.64
N MET A 384 15.19 34.19 4.86
CA MET A 384 16.24 34.46 3.87
C MET A 384 15.77 35.45 2.78
N GLU A 385 14.50 35.38 2.40
CA GLU A 385 13.88 36.29 1.44
C GLU A 385 13.48 37.64 2.04
N LYS A 386 13.88 37.90 3.31
CA LYS A 386 13.68 39.14 4.06
C LYS A 386 12.21 39.49 4.28
N LEU A 387 11.35 38.48 4.39
CA LEU A 387 9.94 38.63 4.73
C LEU A 387 9.75 38.47 6.24
N THR A 388 8.71 39.12 6.78
CA THR A 388 8.34 38.94 8.19
C THR A 388 7.59 37.62 8.35
N LEU A 389 8.09 36.76 9.24
CA LEU A 389 7.48 35.49 9.62
C LEU A 389 6.96 35.56 11.06
N GLU A 390 5.72 35.13 11.26
CA GLU A 390 5.10 35.01 12.58
C GLU A 390 4.45 33.63 12.77
N GLU A 391 4.91 32.87 13.77
CA GLU A 391 4.20 31.70 14.26
C GLU A 391 3.16 32.15 15.29
N ARG A 392 1.87 31.99 14.99
CA ARG A 392 0.79 32.48 15.85
C ARG A 392 -0.52 31.74 15.62
N ARG A 393 -1.49 31.97 16.50
CA ARG A 393 -2.88 31.55 16.25
C ARG A 393 -3.47 32.35 15.08
N ILE A 394 -4.21 31.66 14.22
CA ILE A 394 -4.83 32.22 13.02
C ILE A 394 -6.31 31.82 13.02
N SER A 395 -7.20 32.79 12.95
CA SER A 395 -8.65 32.54 12.83
C SER A 395 -9.06 32.29 11.38
N LEU A 396 -10.21 31.66 11.17
CA LEU A 396 -10.78 31.48 9.82
C LEU A 396 -11.07 32.81 9.11
N SER A 397 -11.50 33.84 9.85
CA SER A 397 -11.72 35.17 9.26
C SER A 397 -10.44 35.75 8.64
N GLU A 398 -9.28 35.48 9.24
CA GLU A 398 -7.99 35.88 8.67
C GLU A 398 -7.61 35.03 7.46
N VAL A 399 -7.89 33.73 7.47
CA VAL A 399 -7.72 32.86 6.28
C VAL A 399 -8.57 33.39 5.12
N HIS A 400 -9.86 33.62 5.35
CA HIS A 400 -10.79 34.07 4.30
C HIS A 400 -10.46 35.46 3.74
N THR A 401 -9.67 36.26 4.47
CA THR A 401 -9.27 37.61 4.06
C THR A 401 -7.79 37.72 3.73
N ALA A 402 -7.06 36.60 3.65
CA ALA A 402 -5.64 36.59 3.29
C ALA A 402 -5.42 37.10 1.86
N ASP A 403 -4.26 37.71 1.65
CA ASP A 403 -3.85 38.19 0.32
C ASP A 403 -3.27 37.02 -0.51
N GLU A 404 -2.56 36.09 0.14
CA GLU A 404 -2.08 34.83 -0.44
C GLU A 404 -2.18 33.70 0.60
N ILE A 405 -2.33 32.46 0.15
CA ILE A 405 -2.28 31.26 1.01
C ILE A 405 -1.50 30.18 0.27
N TRP A 406 -0.72 29.39 0.99
CA TRP A 406 -0.17 28.14 0.49
C TRP A 406 -0.16 27.06 1.56
N THR A 407 -0.03 25.81 1.11
CA THR A 407 0.24 24.66 1.97
C THR A 407 1.64 24.11 1.74
N THR A 408 2.17 23.38 2.73
CA THR A 408 3.48 22.75 2.65
C THR A 408 3.46 21.30 3.11
N GLY A 409 4.03 20.39 2.32
CA GLY A 409 4.28 19.00 2.73
C GLY A 409 5.13 18.25 1.71
N THR A 410 5.72 17.11 2.08
CA THR A 410 6.68 16.42 1.19
C THR A 410 6.09 16.01 -0.15
N MET A 411 4.82 15.58 -0.20
CA MET A 411 4.15 15.16 -1.44
C MET A 411 3.62 16.31 -2.30
N GLY A 412 3.15 17.38 -1.64
CA GLY A 412 2.58 18.57 -2.31
C GLY A 412 3.61 19.66 -2.60
N GLU A 413 4.78 19.58 -1.96
CA GLU A 413 5.80 20.64 -1.94
C GLU A 413 5.23 21.93 -1.35
N LEU A 414 5.29 23.04 -2.09
CA LEU A 414 4.68 24.32 -1.74
C LEU A 414 3.55 24.61 -2.72
N SER A 415 2.31 24.34 -2.28
CA SER A 415 1.11 24.41 -3.14
C SER A 415 0.31 25.67 -2.86
N PRO A 416 0.06 26.53 -3.87
CA PRO A 416 -0.74 27.74 -3.67
C PRO A 416 -2.21 27.40 -3.47
N VAL A 417 -2.92 28.21 -2.69
CA VAL A 417 -4.36 28.06 -2.45
C VAL A 417 -5.08 29.29 -2.97
N VAL A 418 -5.98 29.09 -3.94
CA VAL A 418 -6.70 30.18 -4.62
C VAL A 418 -8.13 30.37 -4.11
N LYS A 419 -8.67 29.39 -3.38
CA LYS A 419 -10.03 29.42 -2.88
C LYS A 419 -10.18 28.63 -1.58
N VAL A 420 -10.88 29.19 -0.60
CA VAL A 420 -11.20 28.55 0.68
C VAL A 420 -12.68 28.76 1.00
N ASP A 421 -13.40 27.70 1.34
CA ASP A 421 -14.82 27.76 1.76
C ASP A 421 -15.72 28.54 0.80
N GLY A 422 -15.49 28.38 -0.50
CA GLY A 422 -16.24 29.11 -1.53
C GLY A 422 -15.74 30.53 -1.83
N ARG A 423 -14.79 31.07 -1.06
CA ARG A 423 -14.26 32.44 -1.19
C ARG A 423 -12.93 32.44 -1.93
N THR A 424 -12.82 33.30 -2.93
CA THR A 424 -11.55 33.55 -3.64
C THR A 424 -10.55 34.21 -2.70
N ILE A 425 -9.32 33.70 -2.70
CA ILE A 425 -8.19 34.27 -1.96
C ILE A 425 -7.46 35.26 -2.86
N GLY A 426 -7.17 36.46 -2.35
CA GLY A 426 -6.58 37.53 -3.15
C GLY A 426 -7.41 37.82 -4.41
N ASN A 427 -6.77 37.69 -5.58
CA ASN A 427 -7.41 37.80 -6.90
C ASN A 427 -7.74 36.44 -7.55
N GLY A 428 -7.55 35.32 -6.84
CA GLY A 428 -7.74 33.96 -7.36
C GLY A 428 -6.57 33.42 -8.17
N GLU A 429 -5.42 34.10 -8.13
CA GLU A 429 -4.19 33.67 -8.79
C GLU A 429 -3.07 33.47 -7.78
N VAL A 430 -2.02 32.75 -8.21
CA VAL A 430 -0.81 32.57 -7.39
C VAL A 430 -0.09 33.90 -7.22
N GLY A 431 -0.01 34.36 -5.97
CA GLY A 431 0.58 35.65 -5.63
C GLY A 431 2.11 35.70 -5.69
N PRO A 432 2.68 36.92 -5.63
CA PRO A 432 4.12 37.14 -5.78
C PRO A 432 4.98 36.54 -4.67
N VAL A 433 4.51 36.55 -3.40
CA VAL A 433 5.26 35.95 -2.29
C VAL A 433 5.37 34.45 -2.49
N THR A 434 4.25 33.81 -2.82
CA THR A 434 4.18 32.37 -3.07
C THR A 434 5.09 31.96 -4.23
N LYS A 435 5.03 32.65 -5.38
CA LYS A 435 5.92 32.38 -6.53
C LYS A 435 7.40 32.50 -6.17
N LYS A 436 7.76 33.53 -5.39
CA LYS A 436 9.13 33.75 -4.94
C LYS A 436 9.63 32.58 -4.10
N LEU A 437 8.81 32.12 -3.15
CA LEU A 437 9.13 30.98 -2.29
C LEU A 437 9.17 29.65 -3.03
N GLN A 438 8.28 29.43 -4.02
CA GLN A 438 8.32 28.24 -4.88
C GLN A 438 9.64 28.16 -5.66
N ALA A 439 10.09 29.28 -6.25
CA ALA A 439 11.36 29.32 -6.97
C ALA A 439 12.56 29.05 -6.04
N ALA A 440 12.56 29.62 -4.83
CA ALA A 440 13.59 29.38 -3.84
C ALA A 440 13.60 27.92 -3.36
N TYR A 441 12.42 27.35 -3.08
CA TYR A 441 12.26 25.97 -2.65
C TYR A 441 12.78 25.00 -3.72
N LYS A 442 12.35 25.17 -4.98
CA LYS A 442 12.79 24.33 -6.11
C LYS A 442 14.32 24.35 -6.27
N LYS A 443 14.93 25.54 -6.23
CA LYS A 443 16.39 25.68 -6.32
C LYS A 443 17.09 24.92 -5.20
N MET A 444 16.55 24.95 -3.98
CA MET A 444 17.15 24.29 -2.83
C MET A 444 17.00 22.76 -2.87
N THR A 445 15.86 22.24 -3.33
CA THR A 445 15.64 20.79 -3.48
C THR A 445 16.57 20.17 -4.54
N GLU A 446 16.94 20.92 -5.58
CA GLU A 446 17.89 20.45 -6.60
C GLU A 446 19.35 20.40 -6.07
N GLN A 447 19.67 21.21 -5.06
CA GLN A 447 21.06 21.41 -4.60
C GLN A 447 21.40 20.59 -3.35
N SER A 448 20.43 20.38 -2.46
CA SER A 448 20.65 19.79 -1.13
C SER A 448 20.01 18.41 -0.98
N GLY A 449 20.44 17.67 0.05
CA GLY A 449 19.97 16.33 0.35
C GLY A 449 21.11 15.32 0.45
N VAL A 450 20.78 14.13 0.96
CA VAL A 450 21.74 13.04 1.09
C VAL A 450 21.82 12.30 -0.24
N PRO A 451 23.00 12.18 -0.88
CA PRO A 451 23.13 11.47 -2.14
C PRO A 451 22.80 9.99 -1.95
N ILE A 452 22.05 9.43 -2.90
CA ILE A 452 21.86 7.98 -3.00
C ILE A 452 23.22 7.40 -3.44
N PRO A 453 23.82 6.46 -2.68
CA PRO A 453 25.08 5.85 -3.08
C PRO A 453 24.92 5.18 -4.44
N THR A 454 25.59 5.72 -5.46
CA THR A 454 25.68 5.05 -6.75
C THR A 454 26.94 4.20 -6.78
N TYR A 455 26.85 3.01 -7.35
CA TYR A 455 27.99 2.16 -7.72
C TYR A 455 28.87 2.80 -8.84
N HIS A 456 28.69 4.09 -9.12
CA HIS A 456 29.47 4.86 -10.09
C HIS A 456 30.72 5.41 -9.40
N GLU A 457 31.62 4.50 -9.05
CA GLU A 457 33.08 4.68 -8.99
C GLU A 457 33.73 3.28 -8.92
N THR A 458 33.68 2.54 -10.02
CA THR A 458 34.73 1.58 -10.43
C THR A 458 34.91 1.66 -11.94
#